data_AF-A0A8T9SZ43-F1
#
_entry.id   AF-A0A8T9SZ43-F1
#
_cell.length_a   1.000
_cell.length_b   1.000
_cell.length_c   1.000
_cell.angle_alpha   90.00
_cell.angle_beta   90.00
_cell.angle_gamma   90.00
#
_symmetry.space_group_name_H-M   'P 1'
#
loop_
_entity.id
_entity.type
_entity.pdbx_description
1 polymer ?
#
loop_
_entity_poly.entity_id
_entity_poly.type
_entity_poly.pdbx_seq_one_letter_code
_entity_poly.pdbx_strand_id
1 'polypeptide(L)'
;MSTGSDSFTEKTDDALRFLASHPSFYHSDIVRAAQQELRRRGLRLPEIAEGATSAPLLEYAPEPERSTLSRGLLLGGGLVAALLLGVWALQSTGADAEDVSVSTQRPTSLPASVVEQPATNDDMMPSFEALAQERVREASATVPATEWRDSIARNNYQQMVARYWTAEYQTAWLLTRTSQRPTPDLTLLGKINLVQDQWRRLTHAAAYDLKLKPVMQQRLEAMLLGHKRRNAVLGLLTYSFHGRDSLITREIQQGDTAAYAVRYQVLASPLPKQLPLLPLRAIPEVVRSQTVPTRYPNTNPLYLLHNRVFASDPLSNALPHPVTELSDAEIDSVLILRPRVAMQAYGPRAHDGAVLIFTHPPRP
;
A
#
# COMPACT_ATOMS: atom_id res chain seq x y z
N MET A 1 -25.45 16.27 -17.77
CA MET A 1 -24.44 17.23 -18.29
C MET A 1 -23.70 17.80 -17.10
N SER A 2 -22.57 17.19 -16.74
CA SER A 2 -21.75 17.66 -15.61
C SER A 2 -20.80 18.72 -16.14
N THR A 3 -21.09 19.98 -15.84
CA THR A 3 -20.13 21.08 -15.94
C THR A 3 -19.07 20.90 -14.85
N GLY A 4 -18.16 19.95 -15.07
CA GLY A 4 -16.94 19.85 -14.29
C GLY A 4 -16.12 21.11 -14.55
N SER A 5 -15.79 21.82 -13.48
CA SER A 5 -15.04 23.06 -13.45
C SER A 5 -13.83 23.00 -14.39
N ASP A 6 -13.76 23.98 -15.29
CA ASP A 6 -12.81 24.10 -16.40
C ASP A 6 -11.41 24.54 -15.90
N SER A 7 -10.87 23.82 -14.91
CA SER A 7 -9.62 24.14 -14.20
C SER A 7 -8.39 24.14 -15.12
N PHE A 8 -8.49 23.51 -16.29
CA PHE A 8 -7.41 23.50 -17.30
C PHE A 8 -7.33 24.80 -18.08
N THR A 9 -8.41 25.59 -18.14
CA THR A 9 -8.43 26.89 -18.82
C THR A 9 -7.54 27.92 -18.12
N GLU A 10 -7.37 27.82 -16.80
CA GLU A 10 -6.52 28.73 -16.01
C GLU A 10 -5.04 28.32 -15.97
N LYS A 11 -4.68 27.11 -16.44
CA LYS A 11 -3.29 26.63 -16.40
C LYS A 11 -2.44 27.25 -17.50
N THR A 12 -1.17 27.51 -17.20
CA THR A 12 -0.19 27.99 -18.18
C THR A 12 0.14 26.91 -19.21
N ASP A 13 0.60 27.32 -20.39
CA ASP A 13 0.92 26.40 -21.48
C ASP A 13 2.02 25.40 -21.10
N ASP A 14 3.02 25.84 -20.32
CA ASP A 14 4.10 24.98 -19.84
C ASP A 14 3.61 23.94 -18.83
N ALA A 15 2.69 24.30 -17.95
CA ALA A 15 2.07 23.35 -17.04
C ALA A 15 1.26 22.29 -17.79
N LEU A 16 0.52 22.69 -18.83
CA LEU A 16 -0.22 21.76 -19.68
C LEU A 16 0.71 20.83 -20.47
N ARG A 17 1.82 21.34 -21.01
CA ARG A 17 2.85 20.51 -21.67
C ARG A 17 3.49 19.52 -20.71
N PHE A 18 3.79 19.94 -19.48
CA PHE A 18 4.37 19.07 -18.47
C PHE A 18 3.44 17.89 -18.11
N LEU A 19 2.14 18.16 -17.94
CA LEU A 19 1.13 17.13 -17.70
C LEU A 19 1.04 16.14 -18.88
N ALA A 20 1.13 16.65 -20.11
CA ALA A 20 1.05 15.83 -21.33
C ALA A 20 2.31 14.98 -21.57
N SER A 21 3.50 15.45 -21.19
CA SER A 21 4.78 14.74 -21.40
C SER A 21 5.10 13.71 -20.31
N HIS A 22 4.36 13.69 -19.21
CA HIS A 22 4.60 12.81 -18.06
C HIS A 22 3.39 11.92 -17.72
N PRO A 23 2.83 11.16 -18.67
CA PRO A 23 1.57 10.44 -18.47
C PRO A 23 1.64 9.39 -17.36
N SER A 24 2.81 8.85 -17.04
CA SER A 24 3.01 7.88 -15.96
C SER A 24 2.75 8.44 -14.55
N PHE A 25 2.77 9.76 -14.38
CA PHE A 25 2.61 10.42 -13.09
C PHE A 25 1.19 10.93 -12.82
N TYR A 26 0.31 10.89 -13.82
CA TYR A 26 -1.03 11.49 -13.77
C TYR A 26 -2.11 10.50 -14.21
N HIS A 27 -3.36 10.77 -13.84
CA HIS A 27 -4.49 9.99 -14.33
C HIS A 27 -4.69 10.24 -15.83
N SER A 28 -5.10 9.22 -16.59
CA SER A 28 -5.33 9.31 -18.04
C SER A 28 -6.30 10.44 -18.40
N ASP A 29 -7.30 10.71 -17.55
CA ASP A 29 -8.24 11.81 -17.72
C ASP A 29 -7.61 13.19 -17.61
N ILE A 30 -6.66 13.38 -16.69
CA ILE A 30 -5.93 14.65 -16.52
C ILE A 30 -5.03 14.89 -17.73
N VAL A 31 -4.32 13.84 -18.16
CA VAL A 31 -3.47 13.89 -19.35
C VAL A 31 -4.33 14.21 -20.57
N ARG A 32 -5.46 13.52 -20.74
CA ARG A 32 -6.40 13.74 -21.85
C ARG A 32 -6.99 15.15 -21.86
N ALA A 33 -7.40 15.67 -20.70
CA ALA A 33 -7.90 17.04 -20.58
C ALA A 33 -6.82 18.08 -20.89
N ALA A 34 -5.59 17.89 -20.41
CA ALA A 34 -4.46 18.76 -20.73
C ALA A 34 -4.11 18.73 -22.23
N GLN A 35 -4.14 17.56 -22.86
CA GLN A 35 -3.92 17.41 -24.31
C GLN A 35 -5.05 18.02 -25.16
N GLN A 36 -6.29 17.98 -24.68
CA GLN A 36 -7.42 18.65 -25.34
C GLN A 36 -7.29 20.17 -25.23
N GLU A 37 -6.87 20.68 -24.07
CA GLU A 37 -6.65 22.10 -23.86
C GLU A 37 -5.49 22.65 -24.71
N LEU A 38 -4.37 21.92 -24.80
CA LEU A 38 -3.26 22.29 -25.70
C LEU A 38 -3.70 22.35 -27.17
N ARG A 39 -4.54 21.40 -27.61
CA ARG A 39 -5.14 21.41 -28.95
C ARG A 39 -6.09 22.58 -29.15
N ARG A 40 -6.92 22.91 -28.15
CA ARG A 40 -7.81 24.08 -28.16
C ARG A 40 -7.02 25.38 -28.33
N ARG A 41 -5.82 25.45 -27.74
CA ARG A 41 -4.89 26.60 -27.84
C ARG A 41 -4.01 26.59 -29.09
N GLY A 42 -4.15 25.61 -29.99
CA GLY A 42 -3.35 25.51 -31.21
C GLY A 42 -1.87 25.17 -30.97
N LEU A 43 -1.50 24.70 -29.78
CA LEU A 43 -0.14 24.32 -29.45
C LEU A 43 0.11 22.87 -29.87
N ARG A 44 1.18 22.63 -30.62
CA ARG A 44 1.60 21.27 -30.99
C ARG A 44 2.09 20.53 -29.75
N LEU A 45 1.61 19.31 -29.56
CA LEU A 45 2.15 18.42 -28.54
C LEU A 45 3.62 18.10 -28.91
N PRO A 46 4.53 18.01 -27.93
CA PRO A 46 5.84 17.46 -28.18
C PRO A 46 5.66 16.04 -28.73
N GLU A 47 6.19 15.80 -29.92
CA GLU A 47 6.33 14.46 -30.47
C GLU A 47 7.23 13.70 -29.50
N ILE A 48 6.65 12.75 -28.77
CA ILE A 48 7.41 11.91 -27.84
C ILE A 48 8.39 11.14 -28.73
N ALA A 49 9.68 11.46 -28.62
CA ALA A 49 10.73 10.71 -29.31
C ALA A 49 10.58 9.24 -28.92
N GLU A 50 10.15 8.42 -29.87
CA GLU A 50 9.99 6.99 -29.75
C GLU A 50 11.36 6.35 -29.46
N GLY A 51 11.71 6.25 -28.18
CA GLY A 51 12.93 5.61 -27.71
C GLY A 51 12.80 4.95 -26.33
N ALA A 52 11.64 5.07 -25.68
CA ALA A 52 11.35 4.36 -24.44
C ALA A 52 10.47 3.16 -24.77
N THR A 53 11.10 1.98 -24.84
CA THR A 53 10.51 0.67 -25.06
C THR A 53 9.19 0.48 -24.31
N SER A 54 8.11 0.43 -25.07
CA SER A 54 6.77 0.10 -24.60
C SER A 54 6.76 -1.35 -24.10
N ALA A 55 6.63 -1.54 -22.78
CA ALA A 55 6.16 -2.82 -22.25
C ALA A 55 4.71 -3.04 -22.72
N PRO A 56 4.30 -4.28 -23.06
CA PRO A 56 2.98 -4.52 -23.64
C PRO A 56 1.88 -4.20 -22.61
N LEU A 57 1.02 -3.24 -22.96
CA LEU A 57 -0.21 -2.92 -22.23
C LEU A 57 -1.22 -4.06 -22.42
N LEU A 58 -1.67 -4.64 -21.32
CA LEU A 58 -2.86 -5.48 -21.24
C LEU A 58 -4.08 -4.63 -21.63
N GLU A 59 -4.79 -5.06 -22.67
CA GLU A 59 -6.05 -4.49 -23.15
C GLU A 59 -7.14 -4.75 -22.10
N TYR A 60 -7.54 -3.69 -21.38
CA TYR A 60 -8.60 -3.73 -20.38
C TYR A 60 -9.95 -3.46 -21.06
N ALA A 61 -10.87 -4.40 -20.93
CA ALA A 61 -12.22 -4.30 -21.47
C ALA A 61 -13.00 -3.11 -20.87
N PRO A 62 -13.86 -2.42 -21.63
CA PRO A 62 -14.64 -1.29 -21.11
C PRO A 62 -15.70 -1.75 -20.10
N GLU A 63 -15.68 -1.18 -18.90
CA GLU A 63 -16.76 -1.36 -17.91
C GLU A 63 -18.05 -0.63 -18.35
N PRO A 64 -19.24 -1.20 -18.12
CA PRO A 64 -20.51 -0.58 -18.47
C PRO A 64 -20.83 0.64 -17.59
N GLU A 65 -21.34 1.69 -18.22
CA GLU A 65 -21.73 2.96 -17.60
C GLU A 65 -22.67 2.77 -16.39
N ARG A 66 -22.26 3.29 -15.23
CA ARG A 66 -23.12 3.33 -14.04
C ARG A 66 -24.16 4.44 -14.16
N SER A 67 -25.41 4.00 -14.28
CA SER A 67 -26.66 4.76 -14.23
C SER A 67 -26.69 5.84 -13.13
N THR A 68 -27.11 7.05 -13.53
CA THR A 68 -27.19 8.29 -12.73
C THR A 68 -28.37 8.35 -11.75
N LEU A 69 -28.94 7.21 -11.35
CA LEU A 69 -30.23 7.15 -10.62
C LEU A 69 -30.13 7.19 -9.09
N SER A 70 -28.94 7.42 -8.50
CA SER A 70 -28.75 7.43 -7.03
C SER A 70 -28.71 8.82 -6.39
N ARG A 71 -28.85 9.92 -7.16
CA ARG A 71 -28.79 11.29 -6.61
C ARG A 71 -30.04 11.74 -5.84
N GLY A 72 -31.13 10.97 -5.84
CA GLY A 72 -32.37 11.29 -5.12
C GLY A 72 -32.43 10.82 -3.65
N LEU A 73 -31.55 9.91 -3.22
CA LEU A 73 -31.67 9.24 -1.91
C LEU A 73 -30.91 9.93 -0.76
N LEU A 74 -30.07 10.92 -1.06
CA LEU A 74 -29.25 11.62 -0.06
C LEU A 74 -29.96 12.79 0.64
N LEU A 75 -31.16 13.19 0.19
CA LEU A 75 -31.95 14.25 0.83
C LEU A 75 -33.01 13.73 1.83
N GLY A 76 -33.31 12.43 1.84
CA GLY A 76 -34.28 11.83 2.77
C GLY A 76 -33.68 11.27 4.08
N GLY A 77 -32.40 10.91 4.09
CA GLY A 77 -31.77 10.21 5.23
C GLY A 77 -31.45 11.10 6.45
N GLY A 78 -31.28 12.42 6.26
CA GLY A 78 -30.90 13.33 7.34
C GLY A 78 -32.01 13.55 8.39
N LEU A 79 -33.28 13.42 7.98
CA LEU A 79 -34.43 13.71 8.86
C LEU A 79 -34.76 12.53 9.79
N VAL A 80 -34.49 11.30 9.36
CA VAL A 80 -34.67 10.09 10.19
C VAL A 80 -33.57 9.96 11.25
N ALA A 81 -32.32 10.33 10.90
CA ALA A 81 -31.20 10.32 11.85
C ALA A 81 -31.36 11.36 12.98
N ALA A 82 -31.93 12.53 12.68
CA ALA A 82 -32.21 13.56 13.69
C ALA A 82 -33.34 13.17 14.66
N LEU A 83 -34.37 12.46 14.17
CA LEU A 83 -35.46 11.95 15.01
C LEU A 83 -35.00 10.83 15.96
N LEU A 84 -34.11 9.93 15.51
CA LEU A 84 -33.58 8.85 16.35
C LEU A 84 -32.63 9.35 17.45
N LEU A 85 -31.84 10.40 17.17
CA LEU A 85 -30.99 11.05 18.18
C LEU A 85 -31.79 11.85 19.21
N GLY A 86 -32.91 12.45 18.80
CA GLY A 86 -33.82 13.17 19.70
C GLY A 86 -34.49 12.25 20.73
N VAL A 87 -34.96 11.07 20.31
CA VAL A 87 -35.63 10.11 21.22
C VAL A 87 -34.66 9.51 22.25
N TRP A 88 -33.40 9.30 21.87
CA TRP A 88 -32.39 8.77 22.79
C TRP A 88 -32.01 9.77 23.89
N ALA A 89 -31.94 11.06 23.57
CA ALA A 89 -31.64 12.11 24.55
C ALA A 89 -32.75 12.27 25.61
N LEU A 90 -34.02 12.00 25.27
CA LEU A 90 -35.14 12.07 26.22
C LEU A 90 -35.28 10.83 27.12
N GLN A 91 -34.65 9.70 26.78
CA GLN A 91 -34.73 8.47 27.60
C GLN A 91 -33.61 8.36 28.65
N SER A 92 -32.59 9.21 28.62
CA SER A 92 -31.44 9.14 29.55
C SER A 92 -31.57 9.98 30.82
N THR A 93 -32.70 10.65 31.03
CA THR A 93 -33.04 11.33 32.30
C THR A 93 -34.21 10.61 32.96
N GLY A 94 -33.90 9.58 33.76
CA GLY A 94 -34.92 8.88 34.55
C GLY A 94 -34.34 7.74 35.40
N ALA A 95 -34.25 8.01 36.70
CA ALA A 95 -34.36 7.09 37.84
C ALA A 95 -33.16 6.20 38.24
N ASP A 96 -32.57 6.57 39.39
CA ASP A 96 -32.17 5.65 40.46
C ASP A 96 -33.39 4.81 40.94
N ALA A 97 -33.20 3.50 41.16
CA ALA A 97 -33.72 2.73 42.32
C ALA A 97 -33.53 1.20 42.15
N GLU A 98 -32.86 0.61 43.15
CA GLU A 98 -32.95 -0.72 43.80
C GLU A 98 -33.51 -2.00 43.12
N ASP A 99 -32.69 -3.05 43.25
CA ASP A 99 -32.95 -4.49 43.54
C ASP A 99 -34.35 -5.10 43.33
N VAL A 100 -34.43 -6.18 42.52
CA VAL A 100 -35.11 -7.46 42.86
C VAL A 100 -34.50 -8.60 42.01
N SER A 101 -34.11 -9.69 42.69
CA SER A 101 -33.74 -10.99 42.11
C SER A 101 -34.97 -11.83 41.74
N VAL A 102 -35.01 -12.47 40.55
CA VAL A 102 -35.75 -13.74 40.33
C VAL A 102 -35.04 -14.62 39.30
N SER A 103 -34.78 -15.87 39.71
CA SER A 103 -34.33 -17.00 38.89
C SER A 103 -35.53 -17.77 38.36
N THR A 104 -35.53 -18.14 37.07
CA THR A 104 -36.32 -19.31 36.57
C THR A 104 -35.68 -19.98 35.36
N GLN A 105 -35.76 -21.31 35.35
CA GLN A 105 -35.09 -22.25 34.47
C GLN A 105 -35.77 -22.43 33.08
N ARG A 106 -34.90 -22.67 32.08
CA ARG A 106 -34.92 -23.43 30.77
C ARG A 106 -35.99 -24.56 30.61
N PRO A 107 -36.27 -25.21 29.43
CA PRO A 107 -35.79 -25.09 28.01
C PRO A 107 -36.87 -25.08 26.90
N THR A 108 -36.54 -24.59 25.70
CA THR A 108 -37.07 -25.17 24.43
C THR A 108 -36.01 -25.11 23.32
N SER A 109 -35.64 -26.29 22.83
CA SER A 109 -34.77 -26.55 21.67
C SER A 109 -35.48 -26.29 20.34
N LEU A 110 -34.76 -25.77 19.34
CA LEU A 110 -34.92 -25.97 17.88
C LEU A 110 -33.68 -25.39 17.16
N PRO A 111 -33.40 -25.77 15.91
CA PRO A 111 -32.14 -26.39 15.50
C PRO A 111 -31.04 -25.37 15.13
N ALA A 112 -29.81 -25.90 15.09
CA ALA A 112 -28.59 -25.23 14.69
C ALA A 112 -28.79 -24.29 13.49
N SER A 113 -28.94 -23.00 13.78
CA SER A 113 -28.57 -21.96 12.83
C SER A 113 -27.06 -22.03 12.71
N VAL A 114 -26.57 -22.21 11.50
CA VAL A 114 -25.17 -22.01 11.16
C VAL A 114 -24.84 -20.58 11.59
N VAL A 115 -24.21 -20.48 12.76
CA VAL A 115 -23.54 -19.26 13.17
C VAL A 115 -22.40 -19.10 12.18
N GLU A 116 -22.64 -18.34 11.11
CA GLU A 116 -21.57 -17.58 10.49
C GLU A 116 -20.85 -16.90 11.64
N GLN A 117 -19.64 -17.38 11.96
CA GLN A 117 -18.80 -16.75 12.96
C GLN A 117 -18.72 -15.27 12.58
N PRO A 118 -19.21 -14.34 13.41
CA PRO A 118 -19.01 -12.92 13.12
C PRO A 118 -17.51 -12.74 13.00
N ALA A 119 -17.06 -12.15 11.89
CA ALA A 119 -15.67 -11.78 11.69
C ALA A 119 -15.19 -11.14 13.00
N THR A 120 -14.31 -11.85 13.70
CA THR A 120 -13.78 -11.37 14.97
C THR A 120 -13.14 -10.00 14.67
N ASN A 121 -13.40 -9.00 15.51
CA ASN A 121 -12.96 -7.60 15.35
C ASN A 121 -11.47 -7.42 14.98
N ASP A 122 -10.68 -8.47 15.15
CA ASP A 122 -9.26 -8.56 14.83
C ASP A 122 -8.93 -8.36 13.33
N ASP A 123 -9.91 -8.39 12.42
CA ASP A 123 -9.69 -8.11 10.99
C ASP A 123 -10.09 -6.71 10.51
N MET A 124 -10.58 -5.83 11.40
CA MET A 124 -10.86 -4.44 11.03
C MET A 124 -9.61 -3.57 11.17
N MET A 125 -9.33 -2.75 10.16
CA MET A 125 -8.26 -1.75 10.27
C MET A 125 -8.75 -0.65 11.24
N PRO A 126 -8.02 -0.37 12.33
CA PRO A 126 -8.47 0.61 13.31
C PRO A 126 -8.43 2.03 12.75
N SER A 127 -9.19 2.93 13.35
CA SER A 127 -9.03 4.36 13.09
C SER A 127 -7.74 4.88 13.74
N PHE A 128 -6.96 5.66 12.99
CA PHE A 128 -5.71 6.26 13.45
C PHE A 128 -5.81 7.78 13.62
N GLU A 129 -7.02 8.34 13.58
CA GLU A 129 -7.22 9.80 13.58
C GLU A 129 -6.69 10.46 14.85
N ALA A 130 -6.93 9.88 16.03
CA ALA A 130 -6.43 10.43 17.29
C ALA A 130 -4.90 10.50 17.34
N LEU A 131 -4.23 9.42 16.91
CA LEU A 131 -2.76 9.35 16.81
C LEU A 131 -2.23 10.32 15.76
N ALA A 132 -2.90 10.47 14.62
CA ALA A 132 -2.54 11.45 13.62
C ALA A 132 -2.64 12.88 14.17
N GLN A 133 -3.67 13.21 14.96
CA GLN A 133 -3.83 14.53 15.57
C GLN A 133 -2.77 14.85 16.63
N GLU A 134 -2.28 13.84 17.37
CA GLU A 134 -1.09 14.02 18.23
C GLU A 134 0.12 14.44 17.41
N ARG A 135 0.37 13.77 16.27
CA ARG A 135 1.49 14.13 15.40
C ARG A 135 1.32 15.46 14.69
N VAL A 136 0.09 15.88 14.41
CA VAL A 136 -0.19 17.24 13.93
C VAL A 136 0.26 18.27 14.96
N ARG A 137 -0.06 18.07 16.25
CA ARG A 137 0.35 18.98 17.33
C ARG A 137 1.87 19.05 17.47
N GLU A 138 2.54 17.90 17.46
CA GLU A 138 4.00 17.82 17.51
C GLU A 138 4.66 18.53 16.32
N ALA A 139 4.26 18.19 15.09
CA ALA A 139 4.81 18.80 13.88
C ALA A 139 4.57 20.32 13.85
N SER A 140 3.40 20.76 14.29
CA SER A 140 3.04 22.19 14.39
C SER A 140 3.95 22.95 15.35
N ALA A 141 4.33 22.35 16.48
CA ALA A 141 5.21 22.96 17.46
C ALA A 141 6.63 23.22 16.95
N THR A 142 7.04 22.54 15.88
CA THR A 142 8.38 22.70 15.26
C THR A 142 8.44 23.81 14.21
N VAL A 143 7.31 24.40 13.84
CA VAL A 143 7.25 25.46 12.82
C VAL A 143 7.51 26.82 13.48
N PRO A 144 8.38 27.68 12.90
CA PRO A 144 8.64 29.01 13.45
C PRO A 144 7.37 29.85 13.61
N ALA A 145 7.28 30.59 14.72
CA ALA A 145 6.12 31.45 15.02
C ALA A 145 5.85 32.51 13.93
N THR A 146 6.87 32.94 13.20
CA THR A 146 6.76 33.87 12.07
C THR A 146 5.96 33.27 10.91
N GLU A 147 6.17 32.00 10.58
CA GLU A 147 5.42 31.29 9.55
C GLU A 147 4.01 30.89 10.02
N TRP A 148 3.84 30.70 11.33
CA TRP A 148 2.57 30.25 11.94
C TRP A 148 1.47 31.33 12.00
N ARG A 149 1.79 32.58 11.65
CA ARG A 149 0.84 33.71 11.64
C ARG A 149 -0.17 33.62 10.48
N ASP A 150 0.22 32.98 9.38
CA ASP A 150 -0.65 32.82 8.20
C ASP A 150 -1.65 31.68 8.45
N SER A 151 -2.91 32.03 8.70
CA SER A 151 -3.96 31.07 9.06
C SER A 151 -4.27 30.09 7.92
N ILE A 152 -4.15 30.52 6.66
CA ILE A 152 -4.42 29.67 5.48
C ILE A 152 -3.30 28.65 5.36
N ALA A 153 -2.04 29.10 5.35
CA ALA A 153 -0.88 28.22 5.26
C ALA A 153 -0.85 27.21 6.42
N ARG A 154 -1.14 27.68 7.64
CA ARG A 154 -1.25 26.84 8.84
C ARG A 154 -2.30 25.75 8.70
N ASN A 155 -3.53 26.10 8.31
CA ASN A 155 -4.62 25.14 8.19
C ASN A 155 -4.34 24.10 7.09
N ASN A 156 -3.79 24.54 5.96
CA ASN A 156 -3.38 23.65 4.86
C ASN A 156 -2.27 22.69 5.31
N TYR A 157 -1.26 23.21 6.00
CA TYR A 157 -0.16 22.40 6.54
C TYR A 157 -0.68 21.34 7.52
N GLN A 158 -1.51 21.72 8.50
CA GLN A 158 -2.08 20.79 9.47
C GLN A 158 -2.89 19.67 8.79
N GLN A 159 -3.66 20.00 7.75
CA GLN A 159 -4.39 19.00 6.96
C GLN A 159 -3.44 18.03 6.23
N MET A 160 -2.34 18.52 5.66
CA MET A 160 -1.36 17.67 4.99
C MET A 160 -0.67 16.73 5.97
N VAL A 161 -0.27 17.25 7.14
CA VAL A 161 0.31 16.45 8.22
C VAL A 161 -0.66 15.37 8.70
N ALA A 162 -1.94 15.70 8.90
CA ALA A 162 -2.96 14.73 9.28
C ALA A 162 -3.12 13.61 8.24
N ARG A 163 -3.20 13.96 6.94
CA ARG A 163 -3.30 12.99 5.83
C ARG A 163 -2.08 12.05 5.79
N TYR A 164 -0.88 12.62 5.92
CA TYR A 164 0.37 11.87 5.94
C TYR A 164 0.38 10.86 7.09
N TRP A 165 0.12 11.29 8.32
CA TRP A 165 0.20 10.40 9.49
C TRP A 165 -0.88 9.33 9.49
N THR A 166 -2.09 9.64 9.05
CA THR A 166 -3.14 8.62 8.90
C THR A 166 -2.70 7.51 7.93
N ALA A 167 -2.19 7.87 6.75
CA ALA A 167 -1.72 6.89 5.77
C ALA A 167 -0.49 6.11 6.28
N GLU A 168 0.43 6.79 6.98
CA GLU A 168 1.62 6.20 7.57
C GLU A 168 1.30 5.16 8.65
N TYR A 169 0.34 5.46 9.55
CA TYR A 169 -0.08 4.53 10.59
C TYR A 169 -0.84 3.33 10.03
N GLN A 170 -1.71 3.54 9.05
CA GLN A 170 -2.38 2.45 8.36
C GLN A 170 -1.38 1.54 7.64
N THR A 171 -0.35 2.12 7.01
CA THR A 171 0.72 1.34 6.39
C THR A 171 1.49 0.51 7.43
N ALA A 172 1.86 1.11 8.56
CA ALA A 172 2.58 0.42 9.63
C ALA A 172 1.76 -0.75 10.22
N TRP A 173 0.46 -0.54 10.41
CA TRP A 173 -0.46 -1.59 10.84
C TRP A 173 -0.54 -2.72 9.82
N LEU A 174 -0.66 -2.40 8.53
CA LEU A 174 -0.67 -3.42 7.47
C LEU A 174 0.61 -4.25 7.47
N LEU A 175 1.78 -3.62 7.52
CA LEU A 175 3.06 -4.32 7.54
C LEU A 175 3.21 -5.24 8.76
N THR A 176 2.70 -4.81 9.91
CA THR A 176 2.67 -5.63 11.12
C THR A 176 1.70 -6.80 10.97
N ARG A 177 0.54 -6.59 10.34
CA ARG A 177 -0.46 -7.65 10.14
C ARG A 177 -0.01 -8.68 9.11
N THR A 178 0.66 -8.25 8.05
CA THR A 178 1.21 -9.16 7.04
C THR A 178 2.38 -9.97 7.59
N SER A 179 3.19 -9.42 8.51
CA SER A 179 4.24 -10.19 9.17
C SER A 179 3.72 -11.29 10.10
N GLN A 180 2.50 -11.11 10.65
CA GLN A 180 1.88 -12.04 11.59
C GLN A 180 1.09 -13.16 10.90
N ARG A 181 0.64 -12.97 9.65
CA ARG A 181 -0.17 -13.95 8.92
C ARG A 181 0.68 -14.74 7.91
N PRO A 182 0.74 -16.08 8.01
CA PRO A 182 1.55 -16.92 7.12
C PRO A 182 0.97 -17.08 5.71
N THR A 183 -0.30 -16.73 5.50
CA THR A 183 -0.98 -16.92 4.22
C THR A 183 -1.52 -15.58 3.70
N PRO A 184 -1.24 -15.21 2.44
CA PRO A 184 -1.84 -14.06 1.79
C PRO A 184 -3.37 -14.22 1.74
N ASP A 185 -4.08 -13.33 2.42
CA ASP A 185 -5.54 -13.22 2.38
C ASP A 185 -5.96 -12.08 1.44
N LEU A 186 -6.94 -12.34 0.56
CA LEU A 186 -7.50 -11.34 -0.35
C LEU A 186 -8.06 -10.12 0.38
N THR A 187 -8.49 -10.26 1.64
CA THR A 187 -8.95 -9.11 2.45
C THR A 187 -7.81 -8.12 2.73
N LEU A 188 -6.56 -8.60 2.90
CA LEU A 188 -5.39 -7.75 3.09
C LEU A 188 -5.05 -6.98 1.82
N LEU A 189 -5.22 -7.60 0.64
CA LEU A 189 -5.03 -6.94 -0.65
C LEU A 189 -6.00 -5.76 -0.81
N GLY A 190 -7.27 -5.94 -0.44
CA GLY A 190 -8.25 -4.85 -0.43
C GLY A 190 -7.84 -3.70 0.50
N LYS A 191 -7.29 -4.02 1.68
CA LYS A 191 -6.80 -3.00 2.62
C LYS A 191 -5.54 -2.29 2.11
N ILE A 192 -4.64 -2.98 1.42
CA ILE A 192 -3.46 -2.36 0.77
C ILE A 192 -3.93 -1.29 -0.22
N ASN A 193 -4.89 -1.61 -1.08
CA ASN A 193 -5.46 -0.66 -2.04
C ASN A 193 -6.09 0.55 -1.32
N LEU A 194 -6.82 0.31 -0.23
CA LEU A 194 -7.39 1.40 0.58
C LEU A 194 -6.30 2.32 1.14
N VAL A 195 -5.19 1.77 1.63
CA VAL A 195 -4.08 2.58 2.14
C VAL A 195 -3.34 3.32 1.02
N GLN A 196 -3.16 2.70 -0.15
CA GLN A 196 -2.66 3.40 -1.33
C GLN A 196 -3.57 4.57 -1.72
N ASP A 197 -4.89 4.45 -1.58
CA ASP A 197 -5.83 5.56 -1.81
C ASP A 197 -5.63 6.72 -0.83
N GLN A 198 -5.34 6.42 0.44
CA GLN A 198 -5.03 7.44 1.44
C GLN A 198 -3.74 8.17 1.10
N TRP A 199 -2.72 7.45 0.61
CA TRP A 199 -1.52 8.04 0.06
C TRP A 199 -1.79 8.90 -1.18
N ARG A 200 -2.68 8.48 -2.08
CA ARG A 200 -3.09 9.27 -3.26
C ARG A 200 -3.80 10.57 -2.88
N ARG A 201 -4.57 10.58 -1.79
CA ARG A 201 -5.23 11.80 -1.30
C ARG A 201 -4.22 12.87 -0.84
N LEU A 202 -3.07 12.46 -0.28
CA LEU A 202 -2.00 13.38 0.08
C LEU A 202 -1.41 14.04 -1.17
N THR A 203 -1.03 13.27 -2.19
CA THR A 203 -0.45 13.82 -3.43
C THR A 203 -1.43 14.68 -4.21
N HIS A 204 -2.70 14.26 -4.28
CA HIS A 204 -3.74 15.06 -4.91
C HIS A 204 -3.92 16.42 -4.20
N ALA A 205 -3.93 16.43 -2.87
CA ALA A 205 -4.05 17.68 -2.12
C ALA A 205 -2.79 18.57 -2.25
N ALA A 206 -1.60 17.96 -2.36
CA ALA A 206 -0.35 18.67 -2.59
C ALA A 206 -0.22 19.28 -4.01
N ALA A 207 -1.05 18.86 -4.96
CA ALA A 207 -1.07 19.41 -6.31
C ALA A 207 -1.72 20.80 -6.41
N TYR A 208 -2.44 21.23 -5.36
CA TYR A 208 -3.03 22.57 -5.29
C TYR A 208 -2.02 23.60 -4.78
N ASP A 209 -2.24 24.88 -5.09
CA ASP A 209 -1.50 25.97 -4.46
C ASP A 209 -1.92 26.10 -2.99
N LEU A 210 -1.11 25.52 -2.10
CA LEU A 210 -1.35 25.52 -0.66
C LEU A 210 -0.86 26.80 0.03
N LYS A 211 -0.14 27.68 -0.67
CA LYS A 211 0.48 28.91 -0.14
C LYS A 211 1.32 28.68 1.13
N LEU A 212 2.00 27.53 1.20
CA LEU A 212 2.82 27.17 2.35
C LEU A 212 4.04 28.08 2.46
N LYS A 213 4.43 28.36 3.70
CA LYS A 213 5.69 29.07 3.99
C LYS A 213 6.89 28.11 3.86
N PRO A 214 8.13 28.62 3.75
CA PRO A 214 9.29 27.80 3.40
C PRO A 214 9.53 26.57 4.30
N VAL A 215 9.43 26.70 5.63
CA VAL A 215 9.62 25.53 6.52
C VAL A 215 8.48 24.53 6.34
N MET A 216 7.23 24.99 6.26
CA MET A 216 6.08 24.10 6.00
C MET A 216 6.20 23.37 4.66
N GLN A 217 6.70 24.05 3.61
CA GLN A 217 6.93 23.49 2.28
C GLN A 217 8.01 22.41 2.31
N GLN A 218 9.13 22.67 2.98
CA GLN A 218 10.20 21.68 3.18
C GLN A 218 9.67 20.41 3.88
N ARG A 219 8.80 20.57 4.89
CA ARG A 219 8.17 19.43 5.58
C ARG A 219 7.19 18.68 4.66
N LEU A 220 6.45 19.39 3.81
CA LEU A 220 5.60 18.75 2.79
C LEU A 220 6.43 17.92 1.81
N GLU A 221 7.57 18.41 1.36
CA GLU A 221 8.48 17.66 0.48
C GLU A 221 8.98 16.37 1.16
N ALA A 222 9.31 16.42 2.46
CA ALA A 222 9.63 15.23 3.24
C ALA A 222 8.45 14.24 3.30
N MET A 223 7.22 14.72 3.53
CA MET A 223 6.02 13.88 3.49
C MET A 223 5.82 13.21 2.13
N LEU A 224 6.06 13.93 1.02
CA LEU A 224 5.98 13.39 -0.34
C LEU A 224 7.09 12.38 -0.65
N LEU A 225 8.29 12.56 -0.09
CA LEU A 225 9.34 11.55 -0.14
C LEU A 225 8.92 10.28 0.61
N GLY A 226 8.31 10.44 1.79
CA GLY A 226 7.74 9.34 2.58
C GLY A 226 6.68 8.57 1.82
N HIS A 227 5.75 9.27 1.17
CA HIS A 227 4.76 8.69 0.26
C HIS A 227 5.42 7.82 -0.82
N LYS A 228 6.43 8.32 -1.53
CA LYS A 228 7.09 7.58 -2.62
C LYS A 228 7.67 6.26 -2.10
N ARG A 229 8.34 6.30 -0.94
CA ARG A 229 8.92 5.10 -0.30
C ARG A 229 7.83 4.12 0.15
N ARG A 230 6.75 4.62 0.75
CA ARG A 230 5.63 3.81 1.22
C ARG A 230 4.88 3.15 0.08
N ASN A 231 4.66 3.85 -1.02
CA ASN A 231 4.05 3.26 -2.22
C ASN A 231 4.93 2.20 -2.87
N ALA A 232 6.25 2.35 -2.87
CA ALA A 232 7.16 1.29 -3.31
C ALA A 232 7.02 0.04 -2.42
N VAL A 233 7.01 0.21 -1.10
CA VAL A 233 6.81 -0.88 -0.13
C VAL A 233 5.45 -1.55 -0.29
N LEU A 234 4.37 -0.78 -0.44
CA LEU A 234 3.03 -1.31 -0.66
C LEU A 234 2.91 -2.02 -2.00
N GLY A 235 3.58 -1.54 -3.05
CA GLY A 235 3.63 -2.22 -4.35
C GLY A 235 4.37 -3.56 -4.29
N LEU A 236 5.51 -3.60 -3.58
CA LEU A 236 6.23 -4.84 -3.29
C LEU A 236 5.37 -5.80 -2.49
N LEU A 237 4.64 -5.30 -1.49
CA LEU A 237 3.71 -6.09 -0.70
C LEU A 237 2.61 -6.66 -1.59
N THR A 238 1.91 -5.85 -2.39
CA THR A 238 0.92 -6.32 -3.37
C THR A 238 1.48 -7.42 -4.28
N TYR A 239 2.70 -7.26 -4.75
CA TYR A 239 3.34 -8.26 -5.61
C TYR A 239 3.69 -9.56 -4.85
N SER A 240 4.02 -9.50 -3.56
CA SER A 240 4.26 -10.71 -2.74
C SER A 240 3.01 -11.58 -2.61
N PHE A 241 1.82 -10.97 -2.54
CA PHE A 241 0.53 -11.70 -2.55
C PHE A 241 0.30 -12.52 -3.83
N HIS A 242 1.05 -12.27 -4.90
CA HIS A 242 1.02 -13.06 -6.14
C HIS A 242 2.04 -14.22 -6.17
N GLY A 243 2.62 -14.60 -5.01
CA GLY A 243 3.42 -15.82 -4.87
C GLY A 243 4.92 -15.65 -5.12
N ARG A 244 5.52 -14.50 -4.77
CA ARG A 244 6.97 -14.24 -4.97
C ARG A 244 7.65 -13.79 -3.69
N ASP A 245 7.67 -14.61 -2.64
CA ASP A 245 7.79 -14.13 -1.26
C ASP A 245 9.20 -13.88 -0.67
N SER A 246 10.26 -14.61 -1.08
CA SER A 246 11.51 -14.61 -0.28
C SER A 246 12.44 -13.42 -0.51
N LEU A 247 12.55 -12.92 -1.75
CA LEU A 247 13.39 -11.75 -2.07
C LEU A 247 12.79 -10.44 -1.58
N ILE A 248 11.46 -10.36 -1.65
CA ILE A 248 10.70 -9.15 -1.41
C ILE A 248 10.71 -8.77 0.07
N THR A 249 10.83 -9.75 0.96
CA THR A 249 10.89 -9.49 2.41
C THR A 249 12.03 -8.54 2.77
N ARG A 250 13.22 -8.71 2.19
CA ARG A 250 14.37 -7.82 2.45
C ARG A 250 14.12 -6.43 1.88
N GLU A 251 13.60 -6.33 0.66
CA GLU A 251 13.30 -5.05 0.01
C GLU A 251 12.22 -4.27 0.75
N ILE A 252 11.18 -4.97 1.25
CA ILE A 252 10.16 -4.41 2.14
C ILE A 252 10.79 -3.91 3.44
N GLN A 253 11.68 -4.68 4.09
CA GLN A 253 12.37 -4.23 5.31
C GLN A 253 13.23 -2.99 5.08
N GLN A 254 14.02 -2.99 4.01
CA GLN A 254 14.87 -1.86 3.64
C GLN A 254 14.01 -0.63 3.32
N GLY A 255 12.97 -0.81 2.50
CA GLY A 255 12.03 0.25 2.15
C GLY A 255 11.29 0.80 3.36
N ASP A 256 10.86 -0.06 4.29
CA ASP A 256 10.21 0.35 5.54
C ASP A 256 11.16 1.13 6.45
N THR A 257 12.39 0.65 6.64
CA THR A 257 13.43 1.35 7.41
C THR A 257 13.70 2.73 6.82
N ALA A 258 13.80 2.79 5.48
CA ALA A 258 14.04 4.01 4.74
C ALA A 258 12.84 4.99 4.82
N ALA A 259 11.61 4.49 4.86
CA ALA A 259 10.40 5.28 5.08
C ALA A 259 10.29 5.76 6.53
N TYR A 260 10.67 4.91 7.50
CA TYR A 260 10.68 5.24 8.92
C TYR A 260 11.64 6.39 9.22
N ALA A 261 12.79 6.45 8.56
CA ALA A 261 13.72 7.58 8.67
C ALA A 261 13.08 8.92 8.27
N VAL A 262 12.17 8.93 7.29
CA VAL A 262 11.48 10.15 6.83
C VAL A 262 10.54 10.70 7.89
N ARG A 263 9.96 9.86 8.77
CA ARG A 263 9.12 10.30 9.89
C ARG A 263 9.80 11.36 10.75
N TYR A 264 11.09 11.15 11.04
CA TYR A 264 11.88 12.08 11.84
C TYR A 264 12.14 13.39 11.11
N GLN A 265 12.31 13.34 9.78
CA GLN A 265 12.41 14.54 8.96
C GLN A 265 11.10 15.34 8.96
N VAL A 266 9.94 14.68 8.93
CA VAL A 266 8.64 15.36 9.03
C VAL A 266 8.46 16.02 10.40
N LEU A 267 8.95 15.39 11.48
CA LEU A 267 8.86 15.91 12.85
C LEU A 267 10.03 16.81 13.27
N ALA A 268 10.92 17.20 12.36
CA ALA A 268 12.14 17.96 12.69
C ALA A 268 13.00 17.32 13.80
N SER A 269 12.86 16.01 14.00
CA SER A 269 13.44 15.29 15.13
C SER A 269 14.74 14.60 14.71
N PRO A 270 15.71 14.46 15.61
CA PRO A 270 16.92 13.69 15.31
C PRO A 270 16.57 12.22 15.07
N LEU A 271 17.27 11.60 14.12
CA LEU A 271 17.16 10.16 13.90
C LEU A 271 17.67 9.40 15.14
N PRO A 272 16.96 8.36 15.59
CA PRO A 272 17.43 7.51 16.68
C PRO A 272 18.68 6.74 16.23
N LYS A 273 19.54 6.38 17.19
CA LYS A 273 20.75 5.58 16.92
C LYS A 273 20.44 4.22 16.31
N GLN A 274 19.25 3.69 16.57
CA GLN A 274 18.75 2.44 15.99
C GLN A 274 17.31 2.66 15.53
N LEU A 275 17.04 2.34 14.26
CA LEU A 275 15.69 2.33 13.72
C LEU A 275 15.04 0.98 14.07
N PRO A 276 13.76 0.97 14.47
CA PRO A 276 13.05 -0.29 14.67
C PRO A 276 12.98 -1.03 13.34
N LEU A 277 13.53 -2.23 13.31
CA LEU A 277 13.36 -3.13 12.18
C LEU A 277 12.01 -3.81 12.33
N LEU A 278 11.22 -3.79 11.25
CA LEU A 278 9.97 -4.52 11.23
C LEU A 278 10.29 -6.02 11.42
N PRO A 279 9.71 -6.71 12.41
CA PRO A 279 9.91 -8.14 12.61
C PRO A 279 9.08 -8.87 11.54
N LEU A 280 9.49 -8.76 10.29
CA LEU A 280 9.03 -9.66 9.24
C LEU A 280 9.61 -11.02 9.58
N ARG A 281 8.74 -11.97 9.96
CA ARG A 281 9.14 -13.35 10.20
C ARG A 281 9.90 -13.83 8.96
N ALA A 282 11.14 -14.23 9.14
CA ALA A 282 11.76 -15.12 8.17
C ALA A 282 10.81 -16.31 8.02
N ILE A 283 10.31 -16.56 6.82
CA ILE A 283 9.44 -17.70 6.56
C ILE A 283 10.26 -18.93 6.98
N PRO A 284 9.87 -19.68 8.03
CA PRO A 284 10.69 -20.75 8.62
C PRO A 284 10.91 -21.95 7.66
N GLU A 285 10.31 -21.88 6.49
CA GLU A 285 10.41 -22.85 5.41
C GLU A 285 11.42 -22.47 4.32
N VAL A 286 12.22 -21.41 4.55
CA VAL A 286 13.31 -20.99 3.68
C VAL A 286 14.64 -21.30 4.34
N VAL A 287 15.36 -22.31 3.85
CA VAL A 287 16.72 -22.61 4.30
C VAL A 287 17.70 -21.83 3.44
N ARG A 288 18.54 -21.01 4.06
CA ARG A 288 19.60 -20.29 3.35
C ARG A 288 20.87 -21.13 3.32
N SER A 289 21.46 -21.26 2.14
CA SER A 289 22.76 -21.89 1.92
C SER A 289 23.67 -20.96 1.11
N GLN A 290 24.98 -21.10 1.28
CA GLN A 290 25.98 -20.44 0.43
C GLN A 290 26.34 -21.31 -0.79
N THR A 291 26.05 -22.61 -0.73
CA THR A 291 26.32 -23.56 -1.81
C THR A 291 25.02 -24.13 -2.35
N VAL A 292 24.97 -24.40 -3.66
CA VAL A 292 23.85 -25.10 -4.28
C VAL A 292 23.90 -26.57 -3.86
N PRO A 293 22.85 -27.14 -3.25
CA PRO A 293 22.86 -28.55 -2.90
C PRO A 293 22.93 -29.40 -4.17
N THR A 294 23.92 -30.28 -4.23
CA THR A 294 24.20 -31.08 -5.43
C THR A 294 23.19 -32.20 -5.64
N ARG A 295 22.52 -32.66 -4.57
CA ARG A 295 21.45 -33.66 -4.64
C ARG A 295 20.42 -33.44 -3.53
N TYR A 296 19.16 -33.69 -3.87
CA TYR A 296 18.12 -33.95 -2.90
C TYR A 296 17.65 -35.40 -3.05
N PRO A 297 17.71 -36.22 -1.98
CA PRO A 297 17.24 -37.59 -2.06
C PRO A 297 15.73 -37.61 -2.26
N ASN A 298 15.28 -38.24 -3.34
CA ASN A 298 13.86 -38.46 -3.67
C ASN A 298 13.02 -37.19 -3.88
N THR A 299 13.64 -36.05 -4.21
CA THR A 299 12.90 -34.85 -4.62
C THR A 299 13.54 -34.21 -5.84
N ASN A 300 12.71 -33.68 -6.74
CA ASN A 300 13.11 -32.95 -7.93
C ASN A 300 12.69 -31.47 -7.82
N PRO A 301 13.40 -30.65 -7.02
CA PRO A 301 13.00 -29.28 -6.79
C PRO A 301 13.19 -28.41 -8.06
N LEU A 302 12.41 -27.35 -8.15
CA LEU A 302 12.49 -26.41 -9.25
C LEU A 302 13.62 -25.40 -9.01
N TYR A 303 14.56 -25.25 -9.94
CA TYR A 303 15.67 -24.31 -9.81
C TYR A 303 15.32 -22.96 -10.44
N LEU A 304 15.61 -21.87 -9.74
CA LEU A 304 15.44 -20.52 -10.25
C LEU A 304 16.78 -19.80 -10.25
N LEU A 305 17.21 -19.36 -11.43
CA LEU A 305 18.42 -18.57 -11.61
C LEU A 305 18.06 -17.34 -12.46
N HIS A 306 18.34 -16.14 -11.94
CA HIS A 306 18.00 -14.86 -12.58
C HIS A 306 16.54 -14.76 -13.05
N ASN A 307 15.61 -15.22 -12.19
CA ASN A 307 14.16 -15.25 -12.47
C ASN A 307 13.76 -16.16 -13.66
N ARG A 308 14.67 -17.01 -14.14
CA ARG A 308 14.37 -18.10 -15.08
C ARG A 308 14.22 -19.41 -14.34
N VAL A 309 13.23 -20.20 -14.76
CA VAL A 309 12.88 -21.47 -14.16
C VAL A 309 13.55 -22.61 -14.92
N PHE A 310 14.25 -23.47 -14.20
CA PHE A 310 14.92 -24.65 -14.71
C PHE A 310 14.40 -25.88 -13.95
N ALA A 311 13.90 -26.87 -14.68
CA ALA A 311 13.55 -28.15 -14.11
C ALA A 311 14.80 -29.04 -14.07
N SER A 312 15.03 -29.72 -12.95
CA SER A 312 16.03 -30.78 -12.89
C SER A 312 15.54 -32.01 -13.65
N ASP A 313 16.49 -32.81 -14.12
CA ASP A 313 16.19 -34.04 -14.86
C ASP A 313 15.45 -35.03 -13.94
N PRO A 314 14.23 -35.45 -14.28
CA PRO A 314 13.41 -36.32 -13.43
C PRO A 314 13.98 -37.72 -13.23
N LEU A 315 14.92 -38.17 -14.07
CA LEU A 315 15.52 -39.51 -13.96
C LEU A 315 16.79 -39.50 -13.13
N SER A 316 17.63 -38.49 -13.31
CA SER A 316 18.96 -38.42 -12.67
C SER A 316 19.00 -37.53 -11.44
N ASN A 317 17.98 -36.69 -11.23
CA ASN A 317 18.00 -35.55 -10.30
C ASN A 317 19.24 -34.66 -10.49
N ALA A 318 19.82 -34.65 -11.70
CA ALA A 318 20.96 -33.81 -12.02
C ALA A 318 20.55 -32.34 -12.02
N LEU A 319 21.46 -31.50 -11.55
CA LEU A 319 21.32 -30.05 -11.63
C LEU A 319 21.15 -29.61 -13.10
N PRO A 320 20.29 -28.62 -13.38
CA PRO A 320 20.19 -28.06 -14.72
C PRO A 320 21.52 -27.50 -15.20
N HIS A 321 21.82 -27.62 -16.50
CA HIS A 321 23.10 -27.17 -17.09
C HIS A 321 23.51 -25.73 -16.69
N PRO A 322 22.60 -24.73 -16.70
CA PRO A 322 22.98 -23.37 -16.32
C PRO A 322 23.34 -23.21 -14.84
N VAL A 323 22.90 -24.14 -13.99
CA VAL A 323 23.22 -24.16 -12.56
C VAL A 323 24.55 -24.88 -12.32
N THR A 324 24.88 -25.91 -13.11
CA THR A 324 26.16 -26.62 -13.00
C THR A 324 27.36 -25.80 -13.45
N GLU A 325 27.15 -24.78 -14.29
CA GLU A 325 28.21 -23.89 -14.78
C GLU A 325 28.60 -22.80 -13.77
N LEU A 326 27.77 -22.55 -12.75
CA LEU A 326 28.04 -21.54 -11.74
C LEU A 326 29.16 -21.99 -10.81
N SER A 327 30.17 -21.14 -10.65
CA SER A 327 31.18 -21.31 -9.60
C SER A 327 30.65 -20.82 -8.24
N ASP A 328 31.15 -21.40 -7.15
CA ASP A 328 30.81 -20.95 -5.78
C ASP A 328 31.11 -19.46 -5.55
N ALA A 329 32.10 -18.90 -6.27
CA ALA A 329 32.46 -17.48 -6.19
C ALA A 329 31.47 -16.55 -6.88
N GLU A 330 30.63 -17.07 -7.78
CA GLU A 330 29.58 -16.30 -8.45
C GLU A 330 28.28 -16.29 -7.65
N ILE A 331 28.09 -17.22 -6.72
CA ILE A 331 26.86 -17.37 -5.93
C ILE A 331 26.90 -16.42 -4.72
N ASP A 332 25.98 -15.46 -4.69
CA ASP A 332 25.75 -14.57 -3.54
C ASP A 332 24.96 -15.29 -2.44
N SER A 333 23.88 -15.99 -2.84
CA SER A 333 23.07 -16.76 -1.91
C SER A 333 22.17 -17.78 -2.59
N VAL A 334 21.88 -18.86 -1.87
CA VAL A 334 20.90 -19.88 -2.26
C VAL A 334 19.78 -19.91 -1.23
N LEU A 335 18.53 -19.87 -1.69
CA LEU A 335 17.33 -20.01 -0.86
C LEU A 335 16.57 -21.27 -1.27
N ILE A 336 16.42 -22.20 -0.32
CA ILE A 336 15.70 -23.45 -0.53
C ILE A 336 14.30 -23.31 0.06
N LEU A 337 13.29 -23.31 -0.79
CA LEU A 337 11.88 -23.30 -0.41
C LEU A 337 11.38 -24.74 -0.25
N ARG A 338 10.70 -25.02 0.87
CA ARG A 338 10.00 -26.30 1.06
C ARG A 338 8.83 -26.46 0.07
N PRO A 339 8.42 -27.72 -0.23
CA PRO A 339 7.29 -28.06 -1.10
C PRO A 339 6.07 -27.14 -1.01
N ARG A 340 5.55 -26.90 0.20
CA ARG A 340 4.33 -26.11 0.40
C ARG A 340 4.48 -24.68 -0.09
N VAL A 341 5.53 -23.99 0.34
CA VAL A 341 5.84 -22.61 -0.07
C VAL A 341 6.21 -22.54 -1.54
N ALA A 342 6.96 -23.51 -2.04
CA ALA A 342 7.33 -23.57 -3.45
C ALA A 342 6.12 -23.78 -4.37
N MET A 343 5.17 -24.65 -4.00
CA MET A 343 3.91 -24.85 -4.72
C MET A 343 3.04 -23.61 -4.75
N GLN A 344 3.00 -22.88 -3.64
CA GLN A 344 2.25 -21.62 -3.55
C GLN A 344 2.87 -20.54 -4.44
N ALA A 345 4.21 -20.50 -4.51
CA ALA A 345 4.94 -19.50 -5.27
C ALA A 345 5.01 -19.78 -6.78
N TYR A 346 5.23 -21.04 -7.16
CA TYR A 346 5.56 -21.44 -8.54
C TYR A 346 4.57 -22.47 -9.13
N GLY A 347 3.48 -22.75 -8.42
CA GLY A 347 2.43 -23.67 -8.84
C GLY A 347 2.79 -25.15 -8.68
N PRO A 348 1.94 -26.06 -9.22
CA PRO A 348 2.06 -27.52 -9.00
C PRO A 348 3.39 -28.14 -9.42
N ARG A 349 4.13 -27.49 -10.32
CA ARG A 349 5.43 -27.94 -10.80
C ARG A 349 6.52 -27.91 -9.72
N ALA A 350 6.32 -27.17 -8.64
CA ALA A 350 7.24 -27.06 -7.51
C ALA A 350 6.80 -27.89 -6.28
N HIS A 351 6.08 -29.00 -6.50
CA HIS A 351 5.63 -29.91 -5.44
C HIS A 351 6.75 -30.55 -4.64
N ASP A 352 7.96 -30.60 -5.20
CA ASP A 352 9.16 -31.12 -4.55
C ASP A 352 10.03 -30.03 -3.89
N GLY A 353 9.56 -28.78 -3.90
CA GLY A 353 10.30 -27.61 -3.43
C GLY A 353 10.86 -26.76 -4.57
N ALA A 354 11.57 -25.70 -4.20
CA ALA A 354 12.28 -24.86 -5.16
C ALA A 354 13.61 -24.36 -4.58
N VAL A 355 14.61 -24.17 -5.44
CA VAL A 355 15.94 -23.65 -5.10
C VAL A 355 16.17 -22.38 -5.88
N LEU A 356 16.17 -21.24 -5.20
CA LEU A 356 16.47 -19.94 -5.79
C LEU A 356 17.96 -19.65 -5.62
N ILE A 357 18.61 -19.30 -6.71
CA ILE A 357 20.04 -19.03 -6.77
C ILE A 357 20.22 -17.57 -7.17
N PHE A 358 20.90 -16.83 -6.30
CA PHE A 358 21.30 -15.45 -6.52
C PHE A 358 22.79 -15.42 -6.79
N THR A 359 23.18 -14.79 -7.89
CA THR A 359 24.60 -14.55 -8.19
C THR A 359 24.97 -13.11 -7.88
N HIS A 360 26.25 -12.88 -7.65
CA HIS A 360 26.79 -11.53 -7.66
C HIS A 360 26.52 -10.86 -9.03
N PRO A 361 26.33 -9.52 -9.06
CA PRO A 361 26.28 -8.80 -10.32
C PRO A 361 27.62 -8.98 -11.06
N PRO A 362 27.62 -9.04 -12.40
CA PRO A 362 28.84 -9.14 -13.18
C PRO A 362 29.74 -7.96 -12.81
N ARG A 363 31.00 -8.26 -12.44
CA ARG A 363 31.99 -7.20 -12.20
C ARG A 363 32.27 -6.50 -13.54
N PRO A 364 32.15 -5.16 -13.60
CA PRO A 364 32.37 -4.41 -14.83
C PRO A 364 33.82 -4.49 -15.32
#